data_AF-A0A2V8KUG0-F1
#
_entry.id   AF-A0A2V8KUG0-F1
#
_cell.length_a   1.000
_cell.length_b   1.000
_cell.length_c   1.000
_cell.angle_alpha   90.00
_cell.angle_beta   90.00
_cell.angle_gamma   90.00
#
_symmetry.space_group_name_H-M   'P 1'
#
loop_
_entity.id
_entity.type
_entity.pdbx_description
1 polymer ?
#
loop_
_entity_poly.entity_id
_entity_poly.type
_entity_poly.pdbx_seq_one_letter_code
_entity_poly.pdbx_strand_id
1 'polypeptide(L)'
;MRRALIVAVVVAVSIILGISGVETAAPQKDPAPSAVLDRYCVTCHNEKLRTAGLALDKLDVMHASANAEIWERVIEKLRAGSMPPPGRPRPDTATYRAVAAWLENEIDRAWAASPNPGRIGAVHRLNRTEYSNAIRDLLAVDLDVRSQLPGDETADGSFDNFADSLSISTAHLERYLSVARQVTRLATGLPPTSPKMDRFEIPLHVLQDERQSEDLPFGSRGGIAVRYEFPIDGEYLIKVRLQRQYQDYIKGMGWHQQLDVRLDGSLLKRFTVGGEAKGRPAASSYAGDGEPGFAGDDAWEKY
;
A
#
# COMPACT_ATOMS: atom_id res chain seq x y z
N MET A 1 -18.29 -21.79 -22.20
CA MET A 1 -17.99 -21.81 -23.66
C MET A 1 -16.62 -21.17 -23.82
N ARG A 2 -15.56 -21.70 -24.46
CA ARG A 2 -15.29 -22.87 -25.30
C ARG A 2 -13.92 -23.41 -24.85
N ARG A 3 -13.76 -24.73 -24.67
CA ARG A 3 -12.45 -25.37 -24.46
C ARG A 3 -11.93 -25.83 -25.82
N ALA A 4 -10.78 -25.33 -26.24
CA ALA A 4 -10.12 -25.75 -27.46
C ALA A 4 -9.27 -27.01 -27.19
N LEU A 5 -9.54 -28.08 -27.93
CA LEU A 5 -8.73 -29.29 -27.98
C LEU A 5 -7.59 -29.07 -28.98
N ILE A 6 -6.34 -29.14 -28.51
CA ILE A 6 -5.15 -29.23 -29.36
C ILE A 6 -4.77 -30.71 -29.42
N VAL A 7 -4.93 -31.32 -30.59
CA VAL A 7 -4.43 -32.67 -30.89
C VAL A 7 -3.00 -32.53 -31.38
N ALA A 8 -2.03 -32.95 -30.57
CA ALA A 8 -0.62 -33.04 -30.96
C ALA A 8 -0.34 -34.45 -31.52
N VAL A 9 0.05 -34.51 -32.79
CA VAL A 9 0.53 -35.73 -33.46
C VAL A 9 1.98 -35.97 -33.03
N VAL A 10 2.24 -37.10 -32.36
CA VAL A 10 3.60 -37.51 -31.98
C VAL A 10 4.17 -38.37 -33.12
N VAL A 11 5.13 -37.82 -33.85
CA VAL A 11 5.98 -38.58 -34.78
C VAL A 11 7.21 -39.03 -33.99
N ALA A 12 7.32 -40.34 -33.73
CA ALA A 12 8.47 -40.93 -33.07
C ALA A 12 9.64 -41.04 -34.07
N VAL A 13 10.63 -40.15 -33.95
CA VAL A 13 11.92 -40.26 -34.62
C VAL A 13 12.91 -40.86 -33.63
N SER A 14 13.32 -42.10 -33.85
CA SER A 14 14.34 -42.79 -33.05
C SER A 14 15.72 -42.24 -33.41
N ILE A 15 16.25 -41.35 -32.57
CA ILE A 15 17.65 -40.92 -32.62
C ILE A 15 18.45 -41.85 -31.70
N ILE A 16 19.34 -42.65 -32.29
CA ILE A 16 20.32 -43.46 -31.56
C ILE A 16 21.40 -42.51 -31.07
N LEU A 17 21.30 -42.07 -29.80
CA LEU A 17 22.33 -41.27 -29.13
C LEU A 17 23.37 -42.23 -28.52
N GLY A 18 24.61 -42.15 -29.03
CA GLY A 18 25.76 -42.85 -28.45
C GLY A 18 26.01 -42.34 -27.02
N ILE A 19 25.89 -43.25 -26.05
CA ILE A 19 26.20 -42.97 -24.64
C ILE A 19 27.73 -43.02 -24.50
N SER A 20 28.37 -41.85 -24.59
CA SER A 20 29.72 -41.68 -24.04
C SER A 20 29.59 -41.71 -22.52
N GLY A 21 30.19 -42.72 -21.89
CA GLY A 21 30.29 -42.81 -20.44
C GLY A 21 31.03 -41.60 -19.90
N VAL A 22 30.30 -40.68 -19.27
CA VAL A 22 30.90 -39.69 -18.37
C VAL A 22 31.33 -40.49 -17.16
N GLU A 23 32.64 -40.70 -17.04
CA GLU A 23 33.27 -41.24 -15.84
C GLU A 23 33.04 -40.23 -14.72
N THR A 24 31.99 -40.47 -13.93
CA THR A 24 31.74 -39.73 -12.70
C THR A 24 32.93 -39.98 -11.79
N ALA A 25 33.80 -38.98 -11.67
CA ALA A 25 34.82 -38.93 -10.65
C ALA A 25 34.15 -39.25 -9.30
N ALA A 26 34.71 -40.24 -8.60
CA ALA A 26 34.25 -40.61 -7.27
C ALA A 26 34.18 -39.34 -6.40
N PRO A 27 33.13 -39.19 -5.55
CA PRO A 27 33.05 -38.04 -4.66
C PRO A 27 34.32 -38.00 -3.83
N GLN A 28 35.17 -37.00 -4.06
CA GLN A 28 36.24 -36.69 -3.13
C GLN A 28 35.57 -36.49 -1.78
N LYS A 29 35.98 -37.30 -0.81
CA LYS A 29 35.45 -37.22 0.55
C LYS A 29 35.76 -35.81 1.05
N ASP A 30 34.75 -34.94 1.05
CA ASP A 30 34.93 -33.56 1.48
C ASP A 30 35.62 -33.56 2.84
N PRO A 31 36.65 -32.74 3.04
CA PRO A 31 37.38 -32.72 4.29
C PRO A 31 36.40 -32.41 5.42
N ALA A 32 36.41 -33.25 6.46
CA ALA A 32 35.54 -33.07 7.61
C ALA A 32 35.73 -31.64 8.17
N PRO A 33 34.66 -30.81 8.27
CA PRO A 33 34.77 -29.42 8.71
C PRO A 33 35.51 -29.26 10.04
N SER A 34 35.29 -30.17 10.99
CA SER A 34 35.99 -30.21 12.28
C SER A 34 37.51 -30.34 12.11
N ALA A 35 37.97 -31.27 11.28
CA ALA A 35 39.40 -31.49 11.05
C ALA A 35 40.09 -30.27 10.43
N VAL A 36 39.39 -29.54 9.55
CA VAL A 36 39.91 -28.29 8.95
C VAL A 36 40.02 -27.20 10.03
N LEU A 37 38.97 -27.00 10.81
CA LEU A 37 38.96 -25.99 11.88
C LEU A 37 40.00 -26.29 12.97
N ASP A 38 40.17 -27.56 13.35
CA ASP A 38 41.17 -27.98 14.33
C ASP A 38 42.59 -27.69 13.85
N ARG A 39 42.87 -27.99 12.58
CA ARG A 39 44.19 -27.82 11.95
C ARG A 39 44.58 -26.34 11.80
N TYR A 40 43.62 -25.50 11.41
CA TYR A 40 43.92 -24.15 10.91
C TYR A 40 43.40 -23.02 11.80
N CYS A 41 42.40 -23.25 12.64
CA CYS A 41 41.72 -22.21 13.42
C CYS A 41 41.95 -22.37 14.93
N VAL A 42 41.78 -23.58 15.46
CA VAL A 42 41.83 -23.86 16.91
C VAL A 42 43.21 -23.60 17.51
N THR A 43 44.29 -23.62 16.72
CA THR A 43 45.64 -23.29 17.22
C THR A 43 45.73 -21.87 17.79
N CYS A 44 44.90 -20.93 17.32
CA CYS A 44 44.89 -19.53 17.76
C CYS A 44 43.57 -19.13 18.45
N HIS A 45 42.45 -19.68 18.01
CA HIS A 45 41.12 -19.41 18.56
C HIS A 45 40.69 -20.54 19.50
N ASN A 46 41.35 -20.64 20.65
CA ASN A 46 41.06 -21.61 21.71
C ASN A 46 40.91 -20.92 23.06
N GLU A 47 40.49 -21.65 24.10
CA GLU A 47 40.33 -21.09 25.44
C GLU A 47 41.59 -20.49 26.05
N LYS A 48 42.78 -20.95 25.67
CA LYS A 48 44.05 -20.48 26.23
C LYS A 48 44.49 -19.16 25.60
N LEU A 49 44.50 -19.08 24.26
CA LEU A 49 44.96 -17.90 23.53
C LEU A 49 43.87 -16.86 23.36
N ARG A 50 42.60 -17.28 23.15
CA ARG A 50 41.43 -16.43 22.90
C ARG A 50 41.72 -15.28 21.94
N THR A 51 42.39 -15.57 20.83
CA THR A 51 42.72 -14.55 19.83
C THR A 51 41.41 -13.90 19.34
N ALA A 52 41.35 -12.56 19.41
CA ALA A 52 40.14 -11.78 19.12
C ALA A 52 38.90 -12.15 19.96
N GLY A 53 39.11 -12.70 21.17
CA GLY A 53 38.04 -13.11 22.08
C GLY A 53 37.29 -14.39 21.66
N LEU A 54 37.80 -15.14 20.69
CA LEU A 54 37.14 -16.32 20.12
C LEU A 54 37.79 -17.63 20.59
N ALA A 55 36.96 -18.59 21.02
CA ALA A 55 37.35 -19.94 21.44
C ALA A 55 36.51 -20.99 20.69
N LEU A 56 37.01 -21.45 19.55
CA LEU A 56 36.33 -22.42 18.67
C LEU A 56 36.41 -23.85 19.22
N ASP A 57 37.35 -24.15 20.11
CA ASP A 57 37.49 -25.44 20.80
C ASP A 57 36.34 -25.76 21.77
N LYS A 58 35.46 -24.78 22.05
CA LYS A 58 34.25 -24.96 22.84
C LYS A 58 32.97 -25.07 22.02
N LEU A 59 33.07 -24.81 20.72
CA LEU A 59 31.90 -24.81 19.85
C LEU A 59 31.85 -26.12 19.09
N ASP A 60 30.66 -26.70 19.02
CA ASP A 60 30.43 -27.87 18.20
C ASP A 60 30.05 -27.43 16.78
N VAL A 61 30.97 -27.66 15.83
CA VAL A 61 30.73 -27.36 14.42
C VAL A 61 29.60 -28.20 13.83
N MET A 62 29.35 -29.40 14.36
CA MET A 62 28.24 -30.25 13.93
C MET A 62 26.88 -29.70 14.36
N HIS A 63 26.87 -28.76 15.30
CA HIS A 63 25.67 -28.03 15.74
C HIS A 63 25.89 -26.52 15.58
N ALA A 64 26.36 -26.11 14.40
CA ALA A 64 26.68 -24.70 14.11
C ALA A 64 25.49 -23.74 14.36
N SER A 65 24.26 -24.19 14.16
CA SER A 65 23.06 -23.39 14.41
C SER A 65 22.89 -22.93 15.85
N ALA A 66 23.43 -23.67 16.84
CA ALA A 66 23.37 -23.27 18.24
C ALA A 66 24.16 -21.98 18.54
N ASN A 67 25.13 -21.63 17.68
CA ASN A 67 25.97 -20.45 17.81
C ASN A 67 26.08 -19.72 16.46
N ALA A 68 24.97 -19.59 15.72
CA ALA A 68 24.94 -19.12 14.34
C ALA A 68 25.71 -17.79 14.14
N GLU A 69 25.52 -16.80 15.01
CA GLU A 69 26.20 -15.50 14.91
C GLU A 69 27.74 -15.63 14.91
N ILE A 70 28.29 -16.54 15.72
CA ILE A 70 29.74 -16.77 15.76
C ILE A 70 30.20 -17.46 14.47
N TRP A 71 29.46 -18.47 14.03
CA TRP A 71 29.79 -19.23 12.84
C TRP A 71 29.63 -18.42 11.56
N GLU A 72 28.67 -17.49 11.47
CA GLU A 72 28.53 -16.52 10.38
C GLU A 72 29.78 -15.64 10.24
N ARG A 73 30.33 -15.16 11.37
CA ARG A 73 31.60 -14.43 11.36
C ARG A 73 32.76 -15.31 10.87
N VAL A 74 32.79 -16.59 11.23
CA VAL A 74 33.79 -17.55 10.74
C VAL A 74 33.63 -17.77 9.22
N ILE A 75 32.39 -17.96 8.74
CA ILE A 75 32.05 -18.08 7.32
C ILE A 75 32.57 -16.86 6.56
N GLU A 76 32.34 -15.64 7.06
CA GLU A 76 32.84 -14.40 6.45
C GLU A 76 34.37 -14.43 6.30
N LYS A 77 35.11 -14.89 7.34
CA LYS A 77 36.57 -15.00 7.28
C LYS A 77 37.06 -16.08 6.32
N LEU A 78 36.36 -17.22 6.25
CA LEU A 78 36.64 -18.30 5.29
C LEU A 78 36.38 -17.87 3.85
N ARG A 79 35.25 -17.20 3.59
CA ARG A 79 34.87 -16.67 2.27
C ARG A 79 35.83 -15.58 1.80
N ALA A 80 36.25 -14.70 2.70
CA ALA A 80 37.25 -13.67 2.42
C ALA A 80 38.68 -14.23 2.30
N GLY A 81 38.92 -15.49 2.69
CA GLY A 81 40.27 -16.05 2.77
C GLY A 81 41.19 -15.23 3.67
N SER A 82 40.66 -14.61 4.72
CA SER A 82 41.44 -13.73 5.62
C SER A 82 42.07 -14.49 6.78
N MET A 83 41.51 -15.66 7.12
CA MET A 83 42.02 -16.59 8.13
C MET A 83 42.38 -17.92 7.49
N PRO A 84 43.46 -18.61 7.91
CA PRO A 84 44.49 -18.15 8.86
C PRO A 84 45.28 -16.93 8.35
N PRO A 85 45.98 -16.14 9.18
CA PRO A 85 46.69 -14.95 8.70
C PRO A 85 47.89 -15.31 7.79
N PRO A 86 48.42 -14.36 7.00
CA PRO A 86 49.63 -14.57 6.21
C PRO A 86 50.79 -15.14 7.05
N GLY A 87 51.54 -16.09 6.49
CA GLY A 87 52.64 -16.76 7.17
C GLY A 87 52.25 -17.99 8.02
N ARG A 88 50.94 -18.32 8.13
CA ARG A 88 50.47 -19.59 8.70
C ARG A 88 50.11 -20.60 7.59
N PRO A 89 50.13 -21.92 7.88
CA PRO A 89 49.56 -22.92 6.98
C PRO A 89 48.12 -22.57 6.64
N ARG A 90 47.74 -22.70 5.36
CA ARG A 90 46.40 -22.36 4.87
C ARG A 90 45.81 -23.55 4.11
N PRO A 91 44.49 -23.80 4.22
CA PRO A 91 43.78 -24.66 3.29
C PRO A 91 43.94 -24.19 1.83
N ASP A 92 43.72 -25.11 0.89
CA ASP A 92 43.52 -24.74 -0.51
C ASP A 92 42.14 -24.09 -0.72
N THR A 93 41.96 -23.45 -1.87
CA THR A 93 40.72 -22.73 -2.20
C THR A 93 39.49 -23.63 -2.23
N ALA A 94 39.63 -24.90 -2.62
CA ALA A 94 38.52 -25.85 -2.65
C ALA A 94 38.03 -26.16 -1.24
N THR A 95 38.96 -26.39 -0.31
CA THR A 95 38.68 -26.65 1.10
C THR A 95 38.00 -25.45 1.76
N TYR A 96 38.46 -24.22 1.50
CA TYR A 96 37.77 -23.01 1.99
C TYR A 96 36.30 -22.97 1.57
N ARG A 97 36.04 -23.19 0.28
CA ARG A 97 34.69 -23.15 -0.28
C ARG A 97 33.82 -24.27 0.27
N ALA A 98 34.35 -25.48 0.40
CA ALA A 98 33.64 -26.63 0.93
C ALA A 98 33.20 -26.42 2.38
N VAL A 99 34.13 -25.99 3.26
CA VAL A 99 33.81 -25.77 4.68
C VAL A 99 32.85 -24.60 4.87
N ALA A 100 33.05 -23.49 4.16
CA ALA A 100 32.13 -22.35 4.24
C ALA A 100 30.72 -22.71 3.74
N ALA A 101 30.62 -23.38 2.58
CA ALA A 101 29.33 -23.81 2.05
C ALA A 101 28.64 -24.82 2.95
N TRP A 102 29.38 -25.73 3.60
CA TRP A 102 28.81 -26.68 4.54
C TRP A 102 28.22 -25.96 5.77
N LEU A 103 28.95 -25.00 6.34
CA LEU A 103 28.49 -24.21 7.49
C LEU A 103 27.25 -23.38 7.14
N GLU A 104 27.26 -22.69 5.99
CA GLU A 104 26.11 -21.92 5.48
C GLU A 104 24.87 -22.81 5.36
N ASN A 105 25.01 -23.94 4.65
CA ASN A 105 23.90 -24.87 4.47
C ASN A 105 23.36 -25.41 5.80
N GLU A 106 24.21 -25.60 6.81
CA GLU A 106 23.73 -26.13 8.09
C GLU A 106 22.97 -25.08 8.93
N ILE A 107 23.43 -23.83 8.90
CA ILE A 107 22.71 -22.71 9.51
C ILE A 107 21.38 -22.49 8.78
N ASP A 108 21.39 -22.48 7.44
CA ASP A 108 20.20 -22.28 6.61
C ASP A 108 19.16 -23.39 6.82
N ARG A 109 19.60 -24.65 6.91
CA ARG A 109 18.70 -25.78 7.21
C ARG A 109 18.04 -25.64 8.58
N ALA A 110 18.80 -25.24 9.60
CA ALA A 110 18.25 -25.05 10.93
C ALA A 110 17.23 -23.89 10.96
N TRP A 111 17.52 -22.79 10.25
CA TRP A 111 16.59 -21.68 10.08
C TRP A 111 15.29 -22.11 9.39
N ALA A 112 15.38 -22.84 8.28
CA ALA A 112 14.19 -23.31 7.56
C ALA A 112 13.32 -24.25 8.41
N ALA A 113 13.93 -25.06 9.29
CA ALA A 113 13.21 -25.95 10.18
C ALA A 113 12.52 -25.23 11.35
N SER A 114 13.11 -24.13 11.84
CA SER A 114 12.56 -23.33 12.94
C SER A 114 12.89 -21.84 12.76
N PRO A 115 12.15 -21.13 11.89
CA PRO A 115 12.40 -19.71 11.64
C PRO A 115 12.24 -18.90 12.93
N ASN A 116 13.24 -18.09 13.25
CA ASN A 116 13.21 -17.20 14.42
C ASN A 116 13.37 -15.74 13.95
N PRO A 117 12.27 -15.00 13.67
CA PRO A 117 12.35 -13.63 13.18
C PRO A 117 13.01 -12.63 14.17
N GLY A 118 13.52 -13.12 15.30
CA GLY A 118 14.20 -12.36 16.32
C GLY A 118 13.20 -11.75 17.29
N ARG A 119 13.62 -10.67 17.96
CA ARG A 119 12.67 -9.83 18.69
C ARG A 119 11.83 -9.07 17.67
N ILE A 120 10.61 -9.54 17.46
CA ILE A 120 9.56 -8.69 16.87
C ILE A 120 9.43 -7.45 17.77
N GLY A 121 9.47 -6.26 17.16
CA GLY A 121 9.40 -4.97 17.87
C GLY A 121 8.07 -4.76 18.59
N ALA A 122 7.74 -3.50 18.92
CA ALA A 122 6.42 -3.19 19.48
C ALA A 122 5.30 -3.73 18.57
N VAL A 123 4.16 -4.11 19.16
CA VAL A 123 3.00 -4.58 18.39
C VAL A 123 2.60 -3.51 17.38
N HIS A 124 2.73 -3.83 16.09
CA HIS A 124 2.38 -2.91 15.02
C HIS A 124 0.85 -2.81 14.91
N ARG A 125 0.25 -1.76 15.48
CA ARG A 125 -1.14 -1.42 15.18
C ARG A 125 -1.25 -0.92 13.73
N LEU A 126 -2.34 -1.25 13.04
CA LEU A 126 -2.59 -0.66 11.73
C LEU A 126 -2.72 0.86 11.86
N ASN A 127 -2.07 1.60 10.97
CA ASN A 127 -2.31 3.03 10.82
C ASN A 127 -3.65 3.29 10.10
N ARG A 128 -4.11 4.55 10.01
CA ARG A 128 -5.43 4.87 9.44
C ARG A 128 -5.58 4.43 7.97
N THR A 129 -4.49 4.45 7.21
CA THR A 129 -4.48 4.06 5.80
C THR A 129 -4.54 2.54 5.67
N GLU A 130 -3.70 1.83 6.43
CA GLU A 130 -3.68 0.37 6.51
C GLU A 130 -5.01 -0.17 7.01
N TYR A 131 -5.62 0.46 8.01
CA TYR A 131 -6.94 0.07 8.52
C TYR A 131 -8.04 0.24 7.45
N SER A 132 -8.02 1.34 6.70
CA SER A 132 -8.95 1.56 5.58
C SER A 132 -8.77 0.53 4.48
N ASN A 133 -7.52 0.17 4.15
CA ASN A 133 -7.23 -0.85 3.15
C ASN A 133 -7.64 -2.25 3.65
N ALA A 134 -7.39 -2.57 4.92
CA ALA A 134 -7.81 -3.85 5.51
C ALA A 134 -9.35 -4.01 5.50
N ILE A 135 -10.11 -2.94 5.73
CA ILE A 135 -11.57 -2.96 5.58
C ILE A 135 -11.96 -3.30 4.14
N ARG A 136 -11.36 -2.62 3.16
CA ARG A 136 -11.63 -2.89 1.73
C ARG A 136 -11.28 -4.33 1.37
N ASP A 137 -10.12 -4.81 1.77
CA ASP A 137 -9.62 -6.12 1.35
C ASP A 137 -10.35 -7.29 2.03
N LEU A 138 -10.71 -7.13 3.30
CA LEU A 138 -11.38 -8.19 4.07
C LEU A 138 -12.90 -8.20 3.89
N LEU A 139 -13.52 -7.02 3.75
CA LEU A 139 -14.98 -6.87 3.75
C LEU A 139 -15.55 -6.39 2.42
N ALA A 140 -14.71 -6.06 1.44
CA ALA A 140 -15.10 -5.47 0.16
C ALA A 140 -15.92 -4.17 0.30
N VAL A 141 -15.75 -3.45 1.42
CA VAL A 141 -16.40 -2.16 1.68
C VAL A 141 -15.43 -1.03 1.35
N ASP A 142 -15.74 -0.22 0.34
CA ASP A 142 -14.93 0.95 -0.05
C ASP A 142 -15.39 2.21 0.70
N LEU A 143 -15.06 2.26 1.99
CA LEU A 143 -15.36 3.40 2.87
C LEU A 143 -14.07 4.07 3.31
N ASP A 144 -13.92 5.37 3.02
CA ASP A 144 -12.83 6.16 3.59
C ASP A 144 -13.11 6.50 5.05
N VAL A 145 -12.38 5.84 5.95
CA VAL A 145 -12.48 6.03 7.40
C VAL A 145 -11.35 6.87 7.98
N ARG A 146 -10.41 7.36 7.16
CA ARG A 146 -9.18 8.01 7.65
C ARG A 146 -9.45 9.27 8.46
N SER A 147 -10.46 10.05 8.09
CA SER A 147 -10.91 11.25 8.82
C SER A 147 -11.65 10.93 10.12
N GLN A 148 -12.08 9.68 10.29
CA GLN A 148 -12.79 9.22 11.48
C GLN A 148 -11.85 8.65 12.54
N LEU A 149 -10.57 8.47 12.23
CA LEU A 149 -9.55 7.95 13.12
C LEU A 149 -8.63 9.08 13.59
N PRO A 150 -8.05 8.98 14.80
CA PRO A 150 -7.00 9.91 15.20
C PRO A 150 -5.82 9.85 14.22
N GLY A 151 -5.07 10.95 14.13
CA GLY A 151 -3.86 10.98 13.32
C GLY A 151 -2.80 10.05 13.90
N ASP A 152 -2.06 9.39 13.02
CA ASP A 152 -0.97 8.49 13.39
C ASP A 152 0.30 9.26 13.77
N GLU A 153 1.03 8.75 14.76
CA GLU A 153 2.32 9.28 15.15
C GLU A 153 3.40 8.98 14.12
N THR A 154 4.32 9.92 13.91
CA THR A 154 5.51 9.73 13.06
C THR A 154 6.76 9.95 13.92
N ALA A 155 7.76 9.08 13.78
CA ALA A 155 9.08 9.36 14.33
C ALA A 155 9.71 10.49 13.50
N ASP A 156 9.77 11.69 14.07
CA ASP A 156 10.51 12.83 13.51
C ASP A 156 10.07 13.30 12.11
N GLY A 157 8.78 13.17 11.79
CA GLY A 157 8.25 13.53 10.46
C GLY A 157 8.54 12.51 9.36
N SER A 158 8.96 11.31 9.74
CA SER A 158 9.12 10.16 8.84
C SER A 158 7.75 9.52 8.50
N PHE A 159 7.77 8.29 7.97
CA PHE A 159 6.56 7.52 7.64
C PHE A 159 5.66 7.24 8.86
N ASP A 160 4.39 6.94 8.60
CA ASP A 160 3.33 6.69 9.58
C ASP A 160 3.09 5.19 9.84
N ASN A 161 4.05 4.32 9.52
CA ASN A 161 3.97 2.86 9.66
C ASN A 161 5.09 2.26 10.52
N PHE A 162 5.74 3.08 11.36
CA PHE A 162 6.74 2.59 12.32
C PHE A 162 6.04 2.06 13.57
N ALA A 163 6.07 0.73 13.75
CA ALA A 163 5.45 0.06 14.89
C ALA A 163 5.84 0.65 16.25
N ASP A 164 7.11 1.06 16.42
CA ASP A 164 7.61 1.62 17.68
C ASP A 164 7.08 3.04 17.98
N SER A 165 6.55 3.74 16.98
CA SER A 165 5.94 5.08 17.13
C SER A 165 4.43 5.02 17.32
N LEU A 166 3.79 3.99 16.77
CA LEU A 166 2.34 3.87 16.74
C LEU A 166 1.78 3.40 18.08
N SER A 167 1.50 4.37 18.96
CA SER A 167 0.94 4.10 20.28
C SER A 167 -0.57 3.90 20.23
N ILE A 168 -1.13 3.10 21.15
CA ILE A 168 -2.59 2.97 21.30
C ILE A 168 -3.03 3.83 22.48
N SER A 169 -3.79 4.89 22.20
CA SER A 169 -4.48 5.67 23.23
C SER A 169 -5.94 5.22 23.39
N THR A 170 -6.60 5.66 24.47
CA THR A 170 -8.03 5.41 24.70
C THR A 170 -8.89 5.93 23.55
N ALA A 171 -8.55 7.12 23.02
CA ALA A 171 -9.23 7.70 21.87
C ALA A 171 -9.12 6.82 20.62
N HIS A 172 -7.97 6.18 20.38
CA HIS A 172 -7.82 5.24 19.26
C HIS A 172 -8.78 4.06 19.41
N LEU A 173 -8.84 3.42 20.59
CA LEU A 173 -9.74 2.29 20.84
C LEU A 173 -11.21 2.68 20.66
N GLU A 174 -11.62 3.84 21.18
CA GLU A 174 -13.00 4.33 21.04
C GLU A 174 -13.36 4.56 19.57
N ARG A 175 -12.47 5.21 18.81
CA ARG A 175 -12.68 5.46 17.39
C ARG A 175 -12.65 4.17 16.57
N TYR A 176 -11.76 3.23 16.88
CA TYR A 176 -11.74 1.90 16.24
C TYR A 176 -13.04 1.15 16.46
N LEU A 177 -13.56 1.11 17.70
CA LEU A 177 -14.85 0.46 17.97
C LEU A 177 -16.02 1.18 17.29
N SER A 178 -15.99 2.52 17.23
CA SER A 178 -17.01 3.31 16.52
C SER A 178 -17.02 3.01 15.02
N VAL A 179 -15.84 3.04 14.37
CA VAL A 179 -15.69 2.75 12.95
C VAL A 179 -16.01 1.28 12.66
N ALA A 180 -15.54 0.35 13.50
CA ALA A 180 -15.84 -1.07 13.35
C ALA A 180 -17.36 -1.34 13.40
N ARG A 181 -18.12 -0.66 14.27
CA ARG A 181 -19.59 -0.75 14.24
C ARG A 181 -20.15 -0.24 12.93
N GLN A 182 -19.73 0.93 12.44
CA GLN A 182 -20.19 1.46 11.15
C GLN A 182 -19.92 0.48 10.00
N VAL A 183 -18.67 0.00 9.90
CA VAL A 183 -18.22 -0.91 8.85
C VAL A 183 -18.94 -2.24 8.93
N THR A 184 -19.09 -2.83 10.11
CA THR A 184 -19.80 -4.11 10.29
C THR A 184 -21.24 -4.00 9.84
N ARG A 185 -21.90 -2.86 10.10
CA ARG A 185 -23.28 -2.63 9.65
C ARG A 185 -23.39 -2.58 8.13
N LEU A 186 -22.48 -1.86 7.47
CA LEU A 186 -22.42 -1.81 6.01
C LEU A 186 -22.15 -3.21 5.44
N ALA A 187 -21.12 -3.89 5.94
CA ALA A 187 -20.74 -5.23 5.48
C ALA A 187 -21.84 -6.30 5.68
N THR A 188 -22.70 -6.14 6.69
CA THR A 188 -23.83 -7.05 6.97
C THR A 188 -25.17 -6.58 6.40
N GLY A 189 -25.23 -5.40 5.76
CA GLY A 189 -26.47 -4.82 5.23
C GLY A 189 -27.49 -4.43 6.30
N LEU A 190 -27.05 -4.11 7.52
CA LEU A 190 -27.96 -3.71 8.58
C LEU A 190 -28.42 -2.24 8.41
N PRO A 191 -29.75 -1.98 8.44
CA PRO A 191 -30.30 -0.65 8.14
C PRO A 191 -29.85 0.40 9.15
N PRO A 192 -29.52 1.65 8.77
CA PRO A 192 -29.05 2.65 9.73
C PRO A 192 -30.06 2.83 10.87
N THR A 193 -29.56 3.05 12.10
CA THR A 193 -30.41 3.13 13.31
C THR A 193 -31.33 4.34 13.32
N SER A 194 -31.05 5.34 12.49
CA SER A 194 -31.84 6.54 12.28
C SER A 194 -31.65 7.04 10.85
N PRO A 195 -32.58 7.84 10.31
CA PRO A 195 -32.39 8.50 9.02
C PRO A 195 -31.11 9.31 9.02
N LYS A 196 -30.24 9.06 8.02
CA LYS A 196 -29.00 9.80 7.83
C LYS A 196 -29.25 10.95 6.86
N MET A 197 -28.67 12.11 7.16
CA MET A 197 -28.63 13.25 6.26
C MET A 197 -27.17 13.60 5.99
N ASP A 198 -26.75 13.47 4.75
CA ASP A 198 -25.43 13.92 4.30
C ASP A 198 -25.59 15.21 3.50
N ARG A 199 -24.68 16.16 3.71
CA ARG A 199 -24.65 17.45 3.01
C ARG A 199 -23.34 17.58 2.24
N PHE A 200 -23.47 17.90 0.97
CA PHE A 200 -22.34 18.22 0.09
C PHE A 200 -22.41 19.71 -0.23
N GLU A 201 -21.37 20.44 0.13
CA GLU A 201 -21.29 21.88 -0.02
C GLU A 201 -20.17 22.24 -1.01
N ILE A 202 -20.49 23.12 -1.95
CA ILE A 202 -19.50 23.69 -2.86
C ILE A 202 -18.95 24.95 -2.18
N PRO A 203 -17.62 25.05 -1.93
CA PRO A 203 -17.05 26.21 -1.29
C PRO A 203 -17.30 27.50 -2.09
N LEU A 204 -17.45 28.61 -1.36
CA LEU A 204 -17.81 29.93 -1.93
C LEU A 204 -16.82 30.45 -2.98
N HIS A 205 -15.57 30.00 -2.93
CA HIS A 205 -14.49 30.48 -3.79
C HIS A 205 -14.21 29.56 -4.99
N VAL A 206 -14.99 28.49 -5.17
CA VAL A 206 -14.88 27.64 -6.35
C VAL A 206 -15.58 28.32 -7.52
N LEU A 207 -14.81 28.63 -8.56
CA LEU A 207 -15.33 29.08 -9.85
C LEU A 207 -16.00 27.90 -10.57
N GLN A 208 -17.22 28.12 -11.05
CA GLN A 208 -18.10 27.10 -11.62
C GLN A 208 -18.54 27.45 -13.06
N ASP A 209 -17.65 28.07 -13.82
CA ASP A 209 -17.82 28.45 -15.23
C ASP A 209 -17.54 27.29 -16.20
N GLU A 210 -16.74 26.31 -15.77
CA GLU A 210 -16.34 25.10 -16.51
C GLU A 210 -16.79 23.79 -15.85
N ARG A 211 -16.48 22.66 -16.50
CA ARG A 211 -16.75 21.29 -16.00
C ARG A 211 -15.89 20.99 -14.78
N GLN A 212 -16.54 20.73 -13.64
CA GLN A 212 -15.86 20.60 -12.34
C GLN A 212 -15.31 19.19 -12.03
N SER A 213 -15.71 18.17 -12.80
CA SER A 213 -15.29 16.79 -12.57
C SER A 213 -15.44 15.96 -13.84
N GLU A 214 -14.58 14.95 -13.98
CA GLU A 214 -14.68 13.93 -15.03
C GLU A 214 -15.94 13.04 -14.88
N ASP A 215 -16.51 12.97 -13.68
CA ASP A 215 -17.76 12.24 -13.44
C ASP A 215 -18.99 13.04 -13.90
N LEU A 216 -18.84 14.32 -14.31
CA LEU A 216 -19.92 15.14 -14.87
C LEU A 216 -20.01 14.99 -16.40
N PRO A 217 -21.20 15.14 -17.01
CA PRO A 217 -21.37 15.08 -18.46
C PRO A 217 -20.54 16.12 -19.22
N PHE A 218 -20.12 15.79 -20.44
CA PHE A 218 -19.53 16.78 -21.35
C PHE A 218 -20.49 17.96 -21.58
N GLY A 219 -19.96 19.17 -21.52
CA GLY A 219 -20.74 20.41 -21.63
C GLY A 219 -21.37 20.89 -20.32
N SER A 220 -21.19 20.20 -19.19
CA SER A 220 -21.58 20.72 -17.88
C SER A 220 -20.77 21.98 -17.54
N ARG A 221 -21.45 23.01 -17.01
CA ARG A 221 -20.82 24.22 -16.47
C ARG A 221 -21.18 24.31 -14.99
N GLY A 222 -20.19 24.13 -14.12
CA GLY A 222 -20.41 24.00 -12.68
C GLY A 222 -20.98 22.65 -12.25
N GLY A 223 -21.47 22.59 -11.02
CA GLY A 223 -22.06 21.42 -10.40
C GLY A 223 -21.08 20.62 -9.53
N ILE A 224 -21.58 19.51 -9.00
CA ILE A 224 -20.82 18.59 -8.15
C ILE A 224 -21.14 17.16 -8.54
N ALA A 225 -20.12 16.30 -8.61
CA ALA A 225 -20.27 14.86 -8.70
C ALA A 225 -19.89 14.24 -7.36
N VAL A 226 -20.74 13.36 -6.84
CA VAL A 226 -20.55 12.71 -5.55
C VAL A 226 -20.73 11.22 -5.74
N ARG A 227 -19.71 10.45 -5.36
CA ARG A 227 -19.85 9.00 -5.18
C ARG A 227 -20.51 8.76 -3.83
N TYR A 228 -21.67 8.12 -3.84
CA TYR A 228 -22.47 7.93 -2.65
C TYR A 228 -22.93 6.48 -2.54
N GLU A 229 -22.68 5.86 -1.38
CA GLU A 229 -23.14 4.52 -1.07
C GLU A 229 -24.45 4.61 -0.28
N PHE A 230 -25.54 4.12 -0.88
CA PHE A 230 -26.84 4.07 -0.24
C PHE A 230 -26.87 2.92 0.77
N PRO A 231 -27.10 3.18 2.07
CA PRO A 231 -26.93 2.17 3.11
C PRO A 231 -28.00 1.07 3.08
N ILE A 232 -29.16 1.33 2.47
CA ILE A 232 -30.28 0.40 2.32
C ILE A 232 -31.04 0.66 1.02
N ASP A 233 -31.80 -0.34 0.57
CA ASP A 233 -32.86 -0.10 -0.39
C ASP A 233 -33.99 0.69 0.27
N GLY A 234 -34.37 1.81 -0.35
CA GLY A 234 -35.40 2.68 0.22
C GLY A 234 -35.63 3.95 -0.58
N GLU A 235 -36.54 4.77 -0.06
CA GLU A 235 -36.84 6.08 -0.64
C GLU A 235 -35.89 7.15 -0.08
N TYR A 236 -35.22 7.85 -0.98
CA TYR A 236 -34.27 8.90 -0.64
C TYR A 236 -34.77 10.27 -1.09
N LEU A 237 -34.70 11.25 -0.18
CA LEU A 237 -35.00 12.65 -0.50
C LEU A 237 -33.73 13.39 -0.87
N ILE A 238 -33.61 13.79 -2.14
CA ILE A 238 -32.53 14.65 -2.61
C ILE A 238 -33.01 16.09 -2.62
N LYS A 239 -32.33 16.97 -1.86
CA LYS A 239 -32.64 18.39 -1.80
C LYS A 239 -31.47 19.22 -2.31
N VAL A 240 -31.67 19.84 -3.48
CA VAL A 240 -30.72 20.81 -4.03
C VAL A 240 -31.06 22.21 -3.50
N ARG A 241 -30.07 22.89 -2.93
CA ARG A 241 -30.20 24.29 -2.51
C ARG A 241 -29.21 25.13 -3.31
N LEU A 242 -29.74 26.02 -4.14
CA LEU A 242 -28.94 26.99 -4.87
C LEU A 242 -28.68 28.21 -3.98
N GLN A 243 -27.46 28.72 -4.02
CA GLN A 243 -27.09 29.89 -3.23
C GLN A 243 -27.84 31.12 -3.76
N ARG A 244 -28.48 31.85 -2.84
CA ARG A 244 -29.20 33.08 -3.14
C ARG A 244 -28.53 34.27 -2.46
N GLN A 245 -28.69 35.47 -3.03
CA GLN A 245 -28.37 36.72 -2.36
C GLN A 245 -29.55 37.18 -1.48
N TYR A 246 -29.38 38.28 -0.73
CA TYR A 246 -30.39 38.83 0.19
C TYR A 246 -31.71 39.25 -0.50
N GLN A 247 -31.71 39.45 -1.83
CA GLN A 247 -32.89 39.72 -2.67
C GLN A 247 -33.46 38.46 -3.32
N ASP A 248 -33.18 37.28 -2.77
CA ASP A 248 -33.60 35.96 -3.28
C ASP A 248 -33.13 35.58 -4.70
N TYR A 249 -32.24 36.38 -5.30
CA TYR A 249 -31.62 36.09 -6.59
C TYR A 249 -30.63 34.92 -6.49
N ILE A 250 -30.72 33.97 -7.42
CA ILE A 250 -29.78 32.86 -7.51
C ILE A 250 -28.46 33.38 -8.08
N LYS A 251 -27.38 33.26 -7.31
CA LYS A 251 -26.07 33.78 -7.72
C LYS A 251 -25.61 33.14 -9.03
N GLY A 252 -25.16 33.96 -9.98
CA GLY A 252 -24.67 33.51 -11.28
C GLY A 252 -25.75 32.99 -12.26
N MET A 253 -27.05 33.08 -11.92
CA MET A 253 -28.14 32.55 -12.75
C MET A 253 -29.18 33.64 -13.07
N GLY A 254 -28.73 34.71 -13.73
CA GLY A 254 -29.58 35.84 -14.13
C GLY A 254 -30.57 35.56 -15.24
N TRP A 255 -30.29 34.52 -16.02
CA TRP A 255 -31.13 34.01 -17.08
C TRP A 255 -31.46 32.54 -16.82
N HIS A 256 -32.34 31.97 -17.64
CA HIS A 256 -32.73 30.58 -17.52
C HIS A 256 -31.54 29.63 -17.80
N GLN A 257 -31.23 28.80 -16.82
CA GLN A 257 -30.23 27.75 -16.83
C GLN A 257 -30.89 26.38 -16.70
N GLN A 258 -30.23 25.34 -17.18
CA GLN A 258 -30.65 23.95 -16.97
C GLN A 258 -29.82 23.32 -15.85
N LEU A 259 -30.51 22.76 -14.85
CA LEU A 259 -29.91 21.98 -13.77
C LEU A 259 -30.35 20.53 -13.91
N ASP A 260 -29.39 19.65 -14.18
CA ASP A 260 -29.61 18.21 -14.29
C ASP A 260 -29.26 17.50 -12.98
N VAL A 261 -30.18 16.66 -12.50
CA VAL A 261 -29.93 15.69 -11.43
C VAL A 261 -29.81 14.31 -12.07
N ARG A 262 -28.66 13.67 -11.88
CA ARG A 262 -28.33 12.38 -12.49
C ARG A 262 -27.90 11.38 -11.42
N LEU A 263 -28.16 10.10 -11.66
CA LEU A 263 -27.71 8.98 -10.83
C LEU A 263 -27.14 7.92 -11.77
N ASP A 264 -25.92 7.46 -11.52
CA ASP A 264 -25.20 6.48 -12.34
C ASP A 264 -25.22 6.80 -13.84
N GLY A 265 -24.97 8.07 -14.15
CA GLY A 265 -25.00 8.59 -15.53
C GLY A 265 -26.39 8.77 -16.13
N SER A 266 -27.47 8.27 -15.51
CA SER A 266 -28.84 8.40 -15.98
C SER A 266 -29.49 9.71 -15.52
N LEU A 267 -30.19 10.41 -16.41
CA LEU A 267 -30.90 11.65 -16.05
C LEU A 267 -32.17 11.31 -15.26
N LEU A 268 -32.24 11.74 -14.01
CA LEU A 268 -33.43 11.58 -13.17
C LEU A 268 -34.40 12.74 -13.35
N LYS A 269 -33.89 13.97 -13.35
CA LYS A 269 -34.71 15.18 -13.47
C LYS A 269 -33.90 16.35 -14.02
N ARG A 270 -34.55 17.15 -14.87
CA ARG A 270 -34.04 18.44 -15.35
C ARG A 270 -34.92 19.55 -14.82
N PHE A 271 -34.30 20.60 -14.30
CA PHE A 271 -34.95 21.80 -13.83
C PHE A 271 -34.49 22.99 -14.67
N THR A 272 -35.40 23.92 -14.95
CA THR A 272 -35.04 25.24 -15.44
C THR A 272 -35.01 26.19 -14.25
N VAL A 273 -33.87 26.86 -14.02
CA VAL A 273 -33.61 27.72 -12.85
C VAL A 273 -33.01 29.05 -13.30
N GLY A 274 -33.17 30.11 -12.51
CA GLY A 274 -32.73 31.46 -12.92
C GLY A 274 -33.69 32.14 -13.91
N GLY A 275 -33.46 33.42 -14.20
CA GLY A 275 -34.27 34.21 -15.15
C GLY A 275 -35.62 34.75 -14.64
N GLU A 276 -36.16 34.21 -13.55
CA GLU A 276 -37.50 34.56 -13.05
C GLU A 276 -37.54 35.67 -11.99
N ALA A 277 -36.38 36.25 -11.64
CA ALA A 277 -36.30 37.21 -10.55
C ALA A 277 -37.04 38.53 -10.89
N LYS A 278 -37.92 38.97 -9.99
CA LYS A 278 -38.61 40.27 -10.10
C LYS A 278 -37.71 41.37 -9.52
N GLY A 279 -37.06 42.15 -10.39
CA GLY A 279 -36.20 43.28 -10.02
C GLY A 279 -34.96 43.36 -10.92
N ARG A 280 -34.31 44.53 -10.97
CA ARG A 280 -32.99 44.62 -11.64
C ARG A 280 -31.97 43.85 -10.79
N PRO A 281 -31.25 42.86 -11.34
CA PRO A 281 -30.12 42.25 -10.64
C PRO A 281 -29.11 43.35 -10.27
N ALA A 282 -28.38 43.15 -9.17
CA ALA A 282 -27.40 44.12 -8.71
C ALA A 282 -26.41 44.45 -9.86
N ALA A 283 -26.12 45.74 -10.04
CA ALA A 283 -25.18 46.20 -11.07
C ALA A 283 -23.80 45.54 -10.88
N SER A 284 -23.12 45.31 -12.00
CA SER A 284 -21.76 44.77 -12.16
C SER A 284 -20.95 44.68 -10.87
N SER A 285 -20.88 43.49 -10.27
CA SER A 285 -19.81 43.18 -9.32
C SER A 285 -18.73 42.39 -10.05
N TYR A 286 -17.50 42.44 -9.53
CA TYR A 286 -16.26 41.87 -10.05
C TYR A 286 -16.31 40.36 -10.41
N ALA A 287 -17.44 39.68 -10.24
CA ALA A 287 -17.65 38.24 -10.43
C ALA A 287 -18.32 37.84 -11.77
N GLY A 288 -18.38 38.73 -12.76
CA GLY A 288 -18.61 38.35 -14.16
C GLY A 288 -20.06 38.45 -14.69
N ASP A 289 -20.12 39.10 -15.86
CA ASP A 289 -21.03 39.10 -17.00
C ASP A 289 -22.20 38.10 -16.99
N GLY A 290 -23.41 38.63 -16.88
CA GLY A 290 -24.59 37.84 -16.51
C GLY A 290 -25.80 37.93 -17.42
N GLU A 291 -25.74 38.55 -18.60
CA GLU A 291 -26.83 38.46 -19.58
C GLU A 291 -26.24 38.32 -21.00
N PRO A 292 -26.68 37.32 -21.80
CA PRO A 292 -26.44 37.32 -23.24
C PRO A 292 -27.01 38.62 -23.84
N GLY A 293 -26.14 39.51 -24.33
CA GLY A 293 -26.52 40.83 -24.84
C GLY A 293 -26.26 42.02 -23.90
N PHE A 294 -25.57 41.81 -22.76
CA PHE A 294 -25.17 42.88 -21.83
C PHE A 294 -23.86 43.61 -22.23
N ALA A 295 -23.20 43.20 -23.32
CA ALA A 295 -22.14 44.02 -23.89
C ALA A 295 -22.72 45.43 -24.09
N GLY A 296 -21.98 46.47 -23.67
CA GLY A 296 -22.40 47.85 -23.90
C GLY A 296 -22.77 48.03 -25.36
N ASP A 297 -23.71 48.93 -25.66
CA ASP A 297 -24.10 49.24 -27.03
C ASP A 297 -22.83 49.45 -27.89
N ASP A 298 -22.70 48.69 -28.98
CA ASP A 298 -21.53 48.66 -29.86
C ASP A 298 -21.07 50.06 -30.29
N ALA A 299 -21.97 51.05 -30.27
CA ALA A 299 -21.67 52.45 -30.55
C ALA A 299 -20.73 53.11 -29.51
N TRP A 300 -20.63 52.57 -28.30
CA TRP A 300 -19.81 53.11 -27.20
C TRP A 300 -18.52 52.32 -26.93
N GLU A 301 -18.36 51.13 -27.49
CA GLU A 301 -17.19 50.26 -27.27
C GLU A 301 -16.17 50.24 -28.42
N LYS A 302 -16.46 50.89 -29.56
CA LYS A 302 -15.48 51.14 -30.61
C LYS A 302 -14.77 52.48 -30.38
N TYR A 303 -13.50 52.40 -29.95
CA TYR A 303 -12.54 53.51 -30.01
C TYR A 303 -11.95 53.67 -31.42
#